data_AF-A0A1Z4RAJ3-F1
#
_entry.id   AF-A0A1Z4RAJ3-F1
#
_cell.length_a   1.000
_cell.length_b   1.000
_cell.length_c   1.000
_cell.angle_alpha   90.00
_cell.angle_beta   90.00
_cell.angle_gamma   90.00
#
_symmetry.space_group_name_H-M   'P 1'
#
loop_
_entity.id
_entity.type
_entity.pdbx_description
1 polymer ?
#
loop_
_entity_poly.entity_id
_entity_poly.type
_entity_poly.pdbx_seq_one_letter_code
_entity_poly.pdbx_strand_id
1 'polypeptide(L)'
;MTKSDPNRVLRRLPLVTGGLGAVLLFINRILTPELTNSQSRADVLGVILSALLILTGLLWQQVRSQIPDAVQLIGEEGFELTSDLPDAVKTELAWASRLLLLNTVTKAIVIVYQGKVILRRGILAKKSQVTPGAILNRVIEKQKPVYLVDVKAYPGKIEFDYLPENTQGIICQPLGAEGAMILGANAPRSYTKQDENWIAGIADKLTVSLKAGVGITDS
;
A
#
# COMPACT_ATOMS: atom_id res chain seq x y z
N MET A 1 2.39 6.72 -21.60
CA MET A 1 2.76 5.51 -22.36
C MET A 1 2.85 4.33 -21.40
N THR A 2 1.87 3.43 -21.41
CA THR A 2 1.87 2.21 -20.57
C THR A 2 2.93 1.23 -21.08
N LYS A 3 3.95 0.94 -20.25
CA LYS A 3 4.92 -0.13 -20.51
C LYS A 3 4.16 -1.43 -20.79
N SER A 4 4.40 -2.03 -21.96
CA SER A 4 3.87 -3.35 -22.29
C SER A 4 4.47 -4.37 -21.33
N ASP A 5 3.62 -5.09 -20.58
CA ASP A 5 4.03 -6.17 -19.67
C ASP A 5 4.72 -7.28 -20.47
N PRO A 6 6.06 -7.45 -20.36
CA PRO A 6 6.81 -8.41 -21.17
C PRO A 6 6.39 -9.86 -20.90
N ASN A 7 5.79 -10.13 -19.73
CA ASN A 7 5.38 -11.48 -19.32
C ASN A 7 3.93 -11.81 -19.70
N ARG A 8 3.25 -10.94 -20.44
CA ARG A 8 1.84 -11.15 -20.85
C ARG A 8 1.66 -12.38 -21.72
N VAL A 9 2.62 -12.66 -22.61
CA VAL A 9 2.59 -13.84 -23.48
C VAL A 9 2.82 -15.10 -22.66
N LEU A 10 3.88 -15.14 -21.85
CA LEU A 10 4.22 -16.26 -20.97
C LEU A 10 3.05 -16.65 -20.06
N ARG A 11 2.33 -15.67 -19.50
CA ARG A 11 1.19 -15.92 -18.61
C ARG A 11 -0.03 -16.53 -19.28
N ARG A 12 -0.18 -16.34 -20.59
CA ARG A 12 -1.29 -16.88 -21.37
C ARG A 12 -0.99 -18.27 -21.92
N LEU A 13 0.27 -18.69 -21.93
CA LEU A 13 0.66 -20.00 -22.47
C LEU A 13 -0.09 -21.16 -21.84
N PRO A 14 -0.20 -21.31 -20.50
CA PRO A 14 -0.91 -22.45 -19.93
C PRO A 14 -2.39 -22.47 -20.34
N LEU A 15 -3.04 -21.31 -20.35
CA LEU A 15 -4.45 -21.19 -20.74
C LEU A 15 -4.67 -21.55 -22.22
N VAL A 16 -3.83 -21.03 -23.11
CA VAL A 16 -3.94 -21.29 -24.56
C VAL A 16 -3.59 -22.73 -24.88
N THR A 17 -2.50 -23.28 -24.32
CA THR A 17 -2.10 -24.67 -24.54
C THR A 17 -3.13 -25.64 -23.98
N GLY A 18 -3.65 -25.40 -22.78
CA GLY A 18 -4.71 -26.23 -22.19
C GLY A 18 -6.02 -26.17 -22.98
N GLY A 19 -6.42 -24.98 -23.45
CA GLY A 19 -7.59 -24.81 -24.30
C GLY A 19 -7.44 -25.52 -25.66
N LEU A 20 -6.30 -25.35 -26.33
CA LEU A 20 -5.99 -26.05 -27.59
C LEU A 20 -5.97 -27.57 -27.39
N GLY A 21 -5.36 -28.06 -26.31
CA GLY A 21 -5.33 -29.49 -25.98
C GLY A 21 -6.74 -30.08 -25.79
N ALA A 22 -7.60 -29.39 -25.04
CA ALA A 22 -8.99 -29.82 -24.85
C ALA A 22 -9.77 -29.87 -26.17
N VAL A 23 -9.62 -28.86 -27.03
CA VAL A 23 -10.30 -28.81 -28.35
C VAL A 23 -9.81 -29.94 -29.26
N LEU A 24 -8.49 -30.16 -29.33
CA LEU A 24 -7.93 -31.23 -30.15
C LEU A 24 -8.35 -32.62 -29.68
N LEU A 25 -8.38 -32.87 -28.36
CA LEU A 25 -8.89 -34.13 -27.81
C LEU A 25 -10.38 -34.33 -28.09
N PHE A 26 -11.17 -33.27 -28.03
CA PHE A 26 -12.59 -33.32 -28.37
C PHE A 26 -12.81 -33.64 -29.84
N ILE A 27 -12.08 -33.00 -30.75
CA ILE A 27 -12.12 -33.28 -32.19
C ILE A 27 -11.70 -34.73 -32.46
N ASN A 28 -10.58 -35.17 -31.86
CA ASN A 28 -10.11 -36.54 -31.97
C ASN A 28 -11.18 -37.54 -31.53
N ARG A 29 -11.86 -37.26 -30.41
CA ARG A 29 -12.93 -38.11 -29.88
C ARG A 29 -14.14 -38.20 -30.80
N ILE A 30 -14.54 -37.11 -31.46
CA ILE A 30 -15.68 -37.11 -32.41
C ILE A 30 -15.35 -37.86 -33.69
N LEU A 31 -14.11 -37.73 -34.17
CA LEU A 31 -13.68 -38.32 -35.45
C LEU A 31 -13.29 -39.79 -35.33
N THR A 32 -13.10 -40.32 -34.13
CA THR A 32 -12.65 -41.69 -33.88
C THR A 32 -13.83 -42.62 -33.55
N PRO A 33 -14.23 -43.55 -34.44
CA PRO A 33 -15.42 -44.39 -34.24
C PRO A 33 -15.22 -45.51 -33.20
N GLU A 34 -14.03 -46.11 -33.15
CA GLU A 34 -13.67 -47.16 -32.18
C GLU A 34 -12.37 -46.79 -31.47
N LEU A 35 -12.38 -46.87 -30.14
CA LEU A 35 -11.18 -46.59 -29.34
C LEU A 35 -10.53 -47.86 -28.83
N THR A 36 -9.21 -47.89 -28.97
CA THR A 36 -8.39 -48.85 -28.25
C THR A 36 -8.31 -48.50 -26.75
N ASN A 37 -8.07 -49.51 -25.92
CA ASN A 37 -7.90 -49.31 -24.47
C ASN A 37 -6.75 -48.35 -24.13
N SER A 38 -5.68 -48.32 -24.94
CA SER A 38 -4.55 -47.39 -24.78
C SER A 38 -4.94 -45.95 -25.13
N GLN A 39 -5.69 -45.74 -26.22
CA GLN A 39 -6.19 -44.40 -26.59
C GLN A 39 -7.14 -43.84 -25.53
N SER A 40 -8.06 -44.65 -25.01
CA SER A 40 -8.97 -44.21 -23.94
C SER A 40 -8.22 -43.71 -22.69
N ARG A 41 -7.14 -44.40 -22.28
CA ARG A 41 -6.30 -43.98 -21.15
C ARG A 41 -5.53 -42.69 -21.45
N ALA A 42 -5.00 -42.56 -22.67
CA ALA A 42 -4.29 -41.37 -23.11
C ALA A 42 -5.21 -40.14 -23.16
N ASP A 43 -6.45 -40.31 -23.65
CA ASP A 43 -7.46 -39.24 -23.69
C ASP A 43 -7.79 -38.73 -22.28
N VAL A 44 -7.98 -39.64 -21.32
CA VAL A 44 -8.25 -39.26 -19.92
C VAL A 44 -7.09 -38.43 -19.34
N LEU A 45 -5.84 -38.88 -19.54
CA LEU A 45 -4.66 -38.13 -19.10
C LEU A 45 -4.55 -36.77 -19.81
N GLY A 46 -4.87 -36.71 -21.10
CA GLY A 46 -4.86 -35.47 -21.90
C GLY A 46 -5.91 -34.46 -21.44
N VAL A 47 -7.12 -34.92 -21.08
CA VAL A 47 -8.18 -34.08 -20.53
C VAL A 47 -7.77 -33.53 -19.16
N ILE A 48 -7.21 -34.38 -18.29
CA ILE A 48 -6.69 -33.95 -16.98
C ILE A 48 -5.58 -32.90 -17.16
N LEU A 49 -4.63 -33.13 -18.05
CA LEU A 49 -3.54 -32.18 -18.33
C LEU A 49 -4.09 -30.84 -18.84
N SER A 50 -5.06 -30.88 -19.76
CA SER A 50 -5.70 -29.68 -20.30
C SER A 50 -6.42 -28.88 -19.21
N ALA A 51 -7.14 -29.57 -18.31
CA ALA A 51 -7.81 -28.95 -17.18
C ALA A 51 -6.81 -28.30 -16.19
N LEU A 52 -5.70 -28.99 -15.88
CA LEU A 52 -4.64 -28.45 -15.01
C LEU A 52 -3.95 -27.22 -15.60
N LEU A 53 -3.69 -27.22 -16.92
CA LEU A 53 -3.11 -26.09 -17.63
C LEU A 53 -4.05 -24.87 -17.65
N ILE A 54 -5.35 -25.09 -17.89
CA ILE A 54 -6.36 -24.05 -17.81
C ILE A 54 -6.43 -23.47 -16.39
N LEU A 55 -6.52 -24.32 -15.37
CA LEU A 55 -6.56 -23.88 -13.98
C LEU A 55 -5.32 -23.06 -13.60
N THR A 56 -4.14 -23.51 -14.00
CA THR A 56 -2.88 -22.79 -13.76
C THR A 56 -2.87 -21.43 -14.47
N GLY A 57 -3.34 -21.38 -15.71
CA GLY A 57 -3.51 -20.13 -16.46
C GLY A 57 -4.46 -19.15 -15.77
N LEU A 58 -5.58 -19.64 -15.22
CA LEU A 58 -6.54 -18.83 -14.47
C LEU A 58 -5.95 -18.32 -13.15
N LEU A 59 -5.24 -19.18 -12.39
CA LEU A 59 -4.54 -18.78 -11.17
C LEU A 59 -3.52 -17.67 -11.44
N TRP A 60 -2.75 -17.79 -12.52
CA TRP A 60 -1.78 -16.77 -12.92
C TRP A 60 -2.42 -15.43 -13.33
N GLN A 61 -3.67 -15.45 -13.81
CA GLN A 61 -4.42 -14.22 -14.13
C GLN A 61 -4.99 -13.55 -12.87
N GLN A 62 -5.41 -14.33 -11.87
CA GLN A 62 -5.97 -13.81 -10.62
C GLN A 62 -4.93 -13.08 -9.75
N VAL A 63 -3.63 -13.37 -9.90
CA VAL A 63 -2.54 -12.70 -9.15
C VAL A 63 -2.29 -11.25 -9.59
N ARG A 64 -3.11 -10.69 -10.49
CA ARG A 64 -3.02 -9.26 -10.80
C ARG A 64 -3.64 -8.45 -9.67
N SER A 65 -2.80 -7.85 -8.83
CA SER A 65 -3.23 -6.73 -7.99
C SER A 65 -3.85 -5.68 -8.91
N GLN A 66 -5.14 -5.41 -8.74
CA GLN A 66 -5.73 -4.22 -9.35
C GLN A 66 -4.96 -3.03 -8.77
N ILE A 67 -4.26 -2.30 -9.64
CA ILE A 67 -3.65 -1.04 -9.25
C ILE A 67 -4.84 -0.13 -8.92
N PRO A 68 -4.99 0.29 -7.66
CA PRO A 68 -6.13 1.11 -7.27
C PRO A 68 -6.09 2.43 -8.06
N ASP A 69 -7.24 2.94 -8.46
CA ASP A 69 -7.33 4.19 -9.22
C ASP A 69 -6.76 5.34 -8.38
N ALA A 70 -5.56 5.78 -8.77
CA ALA A 70 -4.86 6.85 -8.10
C ALA A 70 -5.45 8.21 -8.50
N VAL A 71 -5.84 9.01 -7.52
CA VAL A 71 -6.35 10.36 -7.74
C VAL A 71 -5.20 11.38 -7.64
N GLN A 72 -5.39 12.56 -8.23
CA GLN A 72 -4.53 13.70 -7.93
C GLN A 72 -5.04 14.36 -6.64
N LEU A 73 -4.22 14.42 -5.60
CA LEU A 73 -4.64 15.03 -4.33
C LEU A 73 -4.84 16.54 -4.49
N ILE A 74 -5.85 17.06 -3.80
CA ILE A 74 -6.20 18.48 -3.79
C ILE A 74 -5.42 19.17 -2.67
N GLY A 75 -4.51 20.07 -3.04
CA GLY A 75 -3.69 20.82 -2.10
C GLY A 75 -2.47 21.43 -2.79
N GLU A 76 -1.64 22.11 -2.01
CA GLU A 76 -0.38 22.68 -2.48
C GLU A 76 0.79 21.82 -1.99
N GLU A 77 1.81 21.67 -2.82
CA GLU A 77 3.04 21.00 -2.38
C GLU A 77 3.79 21.94 -1.44
N GLY A 78 4.08 21.46 -0.23
CA GLY A 78 4.71 22.27 0.81
C GLY A 78 5.55 21.47 1.78
N PHE A 79 6.31 22.22 2.57
CA PHE A 79 7.14 21.70 3.66
C PHE A 79 7.16 22.72 4.80
N GLU A 80 6.56 22.34 5.91
CA GLU A 80 6.43 23.16 7.11
C GLU A 80 7.04 22.39 8.29
N LEU A 81 7.88 23.09 9.06
CA LEU A 81 8.51 22.60 10.28
C LEU A 81 8.30 23.64 11.38
N THR A 82 8.07 23.17 12.61
CA THR A 82 8.00 24.08 13.75
C THR A 82 9.39 24.62 14.09
N SER A 83 9.47 25.91 14.40
CA SER A 83 10.72 26.61 14.70
C SER A 83 11.30 26.25 16.07
N ASP A 84 10.48 25.72 16.99
CA ASP A 84 10.84 25.43 18.40
C ASP A 84 11.68 24.16 18.61
N LEU A 85 12.09 23.48 17.53
CA LEU A 85 12.87 22.25 17.60
C LEU A 85 14.38 22.46 17.44
N PRO A 86 15.23 21.63 18.09
CA PRO A 86 16.67 21.61 17.82
C PRO A 86 16.99 21.29 16.36
N ASP A 87 18.06 21.87 15.83
CA ASP A 87 18.44 21.73 14.41
C ASP A 87 18.73 20.27 14.00
N ALA A 88 19.28 19.47 14.92
CA ALA A 88 19.46 18.05 14.73
C ALA A 88 18.12 17.35 14.48
N VAL A 89 17.09 17.65 15.29
CA VAL A 89 15.74 17.07 15.15
C VAL A 89 15.07 17.54 13.86
N LYS A 90 15.20 18.84 13.51
CA LYS A 90 14.68 19.39 12.25
C LYS A 90 15.28 18.66 11.04
N THR A 91 16.58 18.44 11.05
CA THR A 91 17.29 17.72 9.98
C THR A 91 16.77 16.29 9.84
N GLU A 92 16.54 15.62 10.97
CA GLU A 92 16.05 14.25 10.99
C GLU A 92 14.60 14.12 10.53
N LEU A 93 13.73 15.04 10.95
CA LEU A 93 12.36 15.14 10.45
C LEU A 93 12.33 15.43 8.94
N ALA A 94 13.18 16.34 8.47
CA ALA A 94 13.32 16.65 7.05
C ALA A 94 13.82 15.45 6.25
N TRP A 95 14.76 14.67 6.78
CA TRP A 95 15.28 13.48 6.10
C TRP A 95 14.26 12.34 6.08
N ALA A 96 13.64 12.02 7.23
CA ALA A 96 12.65 10.96 7.35
C ALA A 96 11.42 11.20 6.48
N SER A 97 10.86 12.42 6.52
CA SER A 97 9.70 12.78 5.68
C SER A 97 10.02 12.71 4.19
N ARG A 98 11.24 13.09 3.77
CA ARG A 98 11.69 12.95 2.37
C ARG A 98 11.75 11.49 1.96
N LEU A 99 12.34 10.63 2.80
CA LEU A 99 12.46 9.21 2.50
C LEU A 99 11.11 8.53 2.35
N LEU A 100 10.16 8.87 3.22
CA LEU A 100 8.80 8.34 3.14
C LEU A 100 8.11 8.75 1.83
N LEU A 101 8.22 10.01 1.42
CA LEU A 101 7.63 10.49 0.16
C LEU A 101 8.28 9.87 -1.09
N LEU A 102 9.58 9.55 -1.02
CA LEU A 102 10.32 9.00 -2.17
C LEU A 102 10.23 7.48 -2.28
N ASN A 103 10.18 6.76 -1.16
CA ASN A 103 10.29 5.29 -1.13
C ASN A 103 8.98 4.59 -0.80
N THR A 104 7.90 5.33 -0.53
CA THR A 104 6.55 4.76 -0.32
C THR A 104 5.54 5.46 -1.23
N VAL A 105 4.31 4.95 -1.24
CA VAL A 105 3.17 5.56 -1.95
C VAL A 105 2.60 6.82 -1.28
N THR A 106 3.21 7.26 -0.17
CA THR A 106 2.77 8.45 0.59
C THR A 106 2.91 9.72 -0.23
N LYS A 107 1.91 10.60 -0.12
CA LYS A 107 1.86 11.91 -0.78
C LYS A 107 1.69 13.08 0.18
N ALA A 108 1.19 12.82 1.39
CA ALA A 108 1.05 13.82 2.44
C ALA A 108 1.52 13.23 3.77
N ILE A 109 2.26 14.01 4.55
CA ILE A 109 2.80 13.61 5.85
C ILE A 109 2.47 14.70 6.86
N VAL A 110 1.94 14.30 8.01
CA VAL A 110 1.74 15.16 9.17
C VAL A 110 2.29 14.43 10.38
N ILE A 111 3.17 15.09 11.14
CA ILE A 111 3.74 14.54 12.38
C ILE A 111 3.28 15.39 13.55
N VAL A 112 2.71 14.72 14.55
CA VAL A 112 2.28 15.32 15.81
C VAL A 112 3.12 14.75 16.94
N TYR A 113 3.61 15.63 17.81
CA TYR A 113 4.36 15.27 19.00
C TYR A 113 4.00 16.20 20.15
N GLN A 114 3.76 15.67 21.34
CA GLN A 114 3.28 16.40 22.53
C GLN A 114 2.07 17.30 22.25
N GLY A 115 1.13 16.81 21.43
CA GLY A 115 -0.07 17.55 21.04
C GLY A 115 0.14 18.71 20.05
N LYS A 116 1.38 18.94 19.60
CA LYS A 116 1.72 19.95 18.59
C LYS A 116 2.03 19.31 17.25
N VAL A 117 1.64 19.97 16.16
CA VAL A 117 2.09 19.61 14.81
C VAL A 117 3.53 20.09 14.66
N ILE A 118 4.45 19.16 14.43
CA ILE A 118 5.89 19.47 14.31
C ILE A 118 6.41 19.45 12.88
N LEU A 119 5.75 18.70 11.99
CA LEU A 119 6.08 18.63 10.57
C LEU A 119 4.82 18.44 9.73
N ARG A 120 4.74 19.16 8.60
CA ARG A 120 3.81 18.87 7.50
C ARG A 120 4.60 18.87 6.19
N ARG A 121 4.45 17.85 5.36
CA ARG A 121 5.17 17.75 4.09
C ARG A 121 4.40 17.01 3.01
N GLY A 122 4.60 17.42 1.76
CA GLY A 122 3.97 16.81 0.59
C GLY A 122 2.80 17.66 0.16
N ILE A 123 1.68 17.04 -0.21
CA ILE A 123 0.47 17.76 -0.59
C ILE A 123 -0.29 18.17 0.66
N LEU A 124 -0.30 19.47 0.96
CA LEU A 124 -0.84 20.04 2.18
C LEU A 124 -2.30 20.45 2.01
N ALA A 125 -3.11 20.17 3.03
CA ALA A 125 -4.44 20.75 3.16
C ALA A 125 -4.37 22.20 3.65
N LYS A 126 -5.44 22.97 3.42
CA LYS A 126 -5.57 24.33 3.96
C LYS A 126 -5.57 24.36 5.48
N LYS A 127 -6.18 23.34 6.13
CA LYS A 127 -6.20 23.22 7.58
C LYS A 127 -4.88 22.62 8.08
N SER A 128 -4.20 23.32 8.97
CA SER A 128 -2.93 22.89 9.56
C SER A 128 -3.07 22.29 10.96
N GLN A 129 -4.15 22.62 11.67
CA GLN A 129 -4.38 22.19 13.03
C GLN A 129 -4.87 20.74 13.09
N VAL A 130 -4.16 19.90 13.84
CA VAL A 130 -4.56 18.53 14.12
C VAL A 130 -5.39 18.49 15.40
N THR A 131 -6.61 18.01 15.29
CA THR A 131 -7.48 17.68 16.44
C THR A 131 -7.55 16.17 16.57
N PRO A 132 -6.86 15.55 17.57
CA PRO A 132 -6.88 14.11 17.75
C PRO A 132 -8.30 13.58 17.96
N GLY A 133 -8.76 12.72 17.06
CA GLY A 133 -10.01 11.99 17.21
C GLY A 133 -9.78 10.61 17.82
N ALA A 134 -10.80 9.75 17.72
CA ALA A 134 -10.79 8.43 18.34
C ALA A 134 -9.70 7.50 17.77
N ILE A 135 -9.36 7.62 16.48
CA ILE A 135 -8.36 6.73 15.87
C ILE A 135 -6.97 7.18 16.30
N LEU A 136 -6.68 8.48 16.24
CA LEU A 136 -5.37 8.99 16.63
C LEU A 136 -5.09 8.74 18.11
N ASN A 137 -6.07 8.98 18.99
CA ASN A 137 -5.94 8.68 20.43
C ASN A 137 -5.70 7.19 20.66
N ARG A 138 -6.43 6.31 19.97
CA ARG A 138 -6.22 4.86 20.08
C ARG A 138 -4.83 4.43 19.63
N VAL A 139 -4.28 5.05 18.58
CA VAL A 139 -2.92 4.76 18.08
C VAL A 139 -1.88 5.13 19.14
N ILE A 140 -2.03 6.31 19.75
CA ILE A 140 -1.14 6.80 20.81
C ILE A 140 -1.28 5.94 22.08
N GLU A 141 -2.50 5.64 22.54
CA GLU A 141 -2.73 4.86 23.75
C GLU A 141 -2.28 3.40 23.62
N LYS A 142 -2.64 2.75 22.50
CA LYS A 142 -2.36 1.32 22.31
C LYS A 142 -0.99 1.05 21.71
N GLN A 143 -0.27 2.09 21.27
CA GLN A 143 1.00 1.97 20.56
C GLN A 143 0.90 0.98 19.38
N LYS A 144 -0.24 0.97 18.70
CA LYS A 144 -0.51 0.08 17.57
C LYS A 144 -0.85 0.91 16.34
N PRO A 145 -0.17 0.70 15.20
CA PRO A 145 -0.49 1.43 13.99
C PRO A 145 -1.90 1.06 13.50
N VAL A 146 -2.55 2.03 12.88
CA VAL A 146 -3.85 1.85 12.24
C VAL A 146 -3.71 2.21 10.76
N TYR A 147 -4.08 1.26 9.90
CA TYR A 147 -4.14 1.46 8.46
C TYR A 147 -5.60 1.51 7.99
N LEU A 148 -6.00 2.68 7.52
CA LEU A 148 -7.28 2.94 6.86
C LEU A 148 -7.10 2.70 5.36
N VAL A 149 -7.42 1.49 4.93
CA VAL A 149 -7.22 1.02 3.55
C VAL A 149 -8.09 1.73 2.51
N ASP A 150 -9.25 2.24 2.92
CA ASP A 150 -10.14 3.03 2.08
C ASP A 150 -10.86 4.05 2.96
N VAL A 151 -10.38 5.29 2.94
CA VAL A 151 -10.88 6.37 3.80
C VAL A 151 -12.39 6.59 3.62
N LYS A 152 -12.96 6.32 2.43
CA LYS A 152 -14.40 6.51 2.18
C LYS A 152 -15.25 5.55 3.01
N ALA A 153 -14.72 4.38 3.34
CA ALA A 153 -15.43 3.37 4.12
C ALA A 153 -15.49 3.68 5.62
N TYR A 154 -14.73 4.67 6.11
CA TYR A 154 -14.65 4.98 7.54
C TYR A 154 -15.44 6.24 7.90
N PRO A 155 -16.44 6.15 8.80
CA PRO A 155 -17.21 7.32 9.25
C PRO A 155 -16.35 8.31 10.06
N GLY A 156 -15.29 7.84 10.72
CA GLY A 156 -14.34 8.65 11.49
C GLY A 156 -13.38 9.51 10.67
N LYS A 157 -13.44 9.47 9.34
CA LYS A 157 -12.52 10.21 8.44
C LYS A 157 -12.47 11.72 8.67
N ILE A 158 -13.51 12.27 9.31
CA ILE A 158 -13.63 13.70 9.64
C ILE A 158 -12.46 14.17 10.51
N GLU A 159 -11.85 13.29 11.32
CA GLU A 159 -10.70 13.65 12.14
C GLU A 159 -9.45 13.99 11.32
N PHE A 160 -9.36 13.58 10.05
CA PHE A 160 -8.21 13.80 9.16
C PHE A 160 -8.36 14.99 8.22
N ASP A 161 -9.13 15.99 8.61
CA ASP A 161 -9.38 17.21 7.81
C ASP A 161 -8.14 18.10 7.59
N TYR A 162 -7.03 17.76 8.24
CA TYR A 162 -5.69 18.32 8.03
C TYR A 162 -4.88 17.63 6.91
N LEU A 163 -5.42 16.57 6.30
CA LEU A 163 -4.92 15.95 5.07
C LEU A 163 -5.75 16.39 3.86
N PRO A 164 -5.24 16.26 2.61
CA PRO A 164 -6.03 16.53 1.42
C PRO A 164 -7.40 15.84 1.45
N GLU A 165 -8.46 16.57 1.11
CA GLU A 165 -9.85 16.11 1.27
C GLU A 165 -10.15 14.82 0.51
N ASN A 166 -9.45 14.59 -0.59
CA ASN A 166 -9.56 13.40 -1.43
C ASN A 166 -8.46 12.35 -1.17
N THR A 167 -7.88 12.33 0.02
CA THR A 167 -6.99 11.24 0.46
C THR A 167 -7.73 9.91 0.44
N GLN A 168 -7.11 8.87 -0.13
CA GLN A 168 -7.77 7.56 -0.33
C GLN A 168 -7.32 6.50 0.67
N GLY A 169 -6.09 6.60 1.18
CA GLY A 169 -5.54 5.70 2.20
C GLY A 169 -4.77 6.47 3.26
N ILE A 170 -4.88 6.05 4.52
CA ILE A 170 -4.20 6.72 5.63
C ILE A 170 -3.54 5.68 6.53
N ILE A 171 -2.26 5.88 6.87
CA ILE A 171 -1.58 5.15 7.94
C ILE A 171 -1.31 6.10 9.10
N CYS A 172 -1.76 5.72 10.29
CA CYS A 172 -1.40 6.35 11.55
C CYS A 172 -0.40 5.45 12.27
N GLN A 173 0.85 5.90 12.35
CA GLN A 173 1.95 5.20 13.00
C GLN A 173 2.28 5.91 14.32
N PRO A 174 2.34 5.21 15.47
CA PRO A 174 2.75 5.83 16.73
C PRO A 174 4.23 6.25 16.70
N LEU A 175 4.54 7.36 17.37
CA LEU A 175 5.90 7.85 17.62
C LEU A 175 6.17 7.87 19.13
N GLY A 176 6.19 6.67 19.73
CA GLY A 176 6.17 6.51 21.17
C GLY A 176 4.85 7.02 21.80
N ALA A 177 4.85 7.20 23.12
CA ALA A 177 3.65 7.56 23.88
C ALA A 177 3.18 9.02 23.67
N GLU A 178 4.03 9.86 23.08
CA GLU A 178 3.80 11.31 23.00
C GLU A 178 3.45 11.80 21.60
N GLY A 179 3.47 10.94 20.59
CA GLY A 179 3.28 11.38 19.21
C GLY A 179 2.74 10.33 18.26
N ALA A 180 2.40 10.81 17.07
CA ALA A 180 1.97 9.99 15.96
C ALA A 180 2.34 10.63 14.63
N MET A 181 2.68 9.79 13.67
CA MET A 181 2.91 10.15 12.27
C MET A 181 1.72 9.69 11.44
N ILE A 182 1.12 10.63 10.72
CA ILE A 182 -0.02 10.39 9.85
C ILE A 182 0.45 10.53 8.40
N LEU A 183 0.21 9.50 7.60
CA LEU A 183 0.63 9.41 6.20
C LEU A 183 -0.60 9.23 5.31
N GLY A 184 -0.75 10.10 4.32
CA GLY A 184 -1.84 10.07 3.35
C GLY A 184 -1.37 9.60 1.97
N ALA A 185 -2.11 8.68 1.37
CA ALA A 185 -1.90 8.17 0.03
C ALA A 185 -3.06 8.56 -0.90
N ASN A 186 -2.76 8.62 -2.20
CA ASN A 186 -3.69 9.02 -3.24
C ASN A 186 -4.43 7.85 -3.91
N ALA A 187 -4.26 6.64 -3.39
CA ALA A 187 -4.91 5.42 -3.87
C ALA A 187 -5.35 4.56 -2.66
N PRO A 188 -6.53 3.91 -2.69
CA PRO A 188 -6.92 3.00 -1.60
C PRO A 188 -6.09 1.72 -1.65
N ARG A 189 -5.86 1.04 -0.52
CA ARG A 189 -5.11 -0.23 -0.42
C ARG A 189 -3.72 -0.18 -1.09
N SER A 190 -3.09 1.00 -1.12
CA SER A 190 -1.85 1.24 -1.85
C SER A 190 -0.59 0.86 -1.07
N TYR A 191 -0.63 0.91 0.26
CA TYR A 191 0.52 0.53 1.08
C TYR A 191 0.72 -0.98 1.08
N THR A 192 1.95 -1.39 0.80
CA THR A 192 2.40 -2.77 0.89
C THR A 192 2.94 -3.09 2.28
N LYS A 193 3.10 -4.38 2.61
CA LYS A 193 3.80 -4.78 3.85
C LYS A 193 5.22 -4.22 3.96
N GLN A 194 5.89 -4.04 2.82
CA GLN A 194 7.21 -3.43 2.80
C GLN A 194 7.14 -1.96 3.19
N ASP A 195 6.14 -1.22 2.69
CA ASP A 195 5.92 0.18 3.07
C ASP A 195 5.60 0.28 4.57
N GLU A 196 4.72 -0.58 5.09
CA GLU A 196 4.39 -0.62 6.52
C GLU A 196 5.63 -0.84 7.40
N ASN A 197 6.51 -1.77 7.02
CA ASN A 197 7.76 -2.01 7.73
C ASN A 197 8.73 -0.82 7.65
N TRP A 198 8.82 -0.17 6.48
CA TRP A 198 9.62 1.06 6.30
C TRP A 198 9.12 2.20 7.18
N ILE A 199 7.80 2.38 7.22
CA ILE A 199 7.12 3.40 8.03
C ILE A 199 7.38 3.14 9.52
N ALA A 200 7.25 1.89 9.97
CA ALA A 200 7.53 1.51 11.35
C ALA A 200 9.01 1.76 11.72
N GLY A 201 9.96 1.33 10.89
CA GLY A 201 11.38 1.54 11.17
C GLY A 201 11.78 3.02 11.21
N ILE A 202 11.21 3.86 10.33
CA ILE A 202 11.42 5.31 10.37
C ILE A 202 10.79 5.92 11.63
N ALA A 203 9.60 5.45 12.03
CA ALA A 203 8.94 5.92 13.24
C ALA A 203 9.74 5.59 14.52
N ASP A 204 10.31 4.39 14.62
CA ASP A 204 11.16 3.99 15.73
C ASP A 204 12.39 4.89 15.83
N LYS A 205 13.05 5.13 14.68
CA LYS A 205 14.21 6.00 14.59
C LYS A 205 13.87 7.44 14.98
N LEU A 206 12.76 7.98 14.48
CA LEU A 206 12.29 9.32 14.82
C LEU A 206 11.95 9.44 16.31
N THR A 207 11.36 8.41 16.91
CA THR A 207 11.04 8.40 18.34
C THR A 207 12.30 8.56 19.19
N VAL A 208 13.39 7.89 18.83
CA VAL A 208 14.69 8.04 19.51
C VAL A 208 15.22 9.47 19.35
N SER A 209 15.20 10.02 18.13
CA SER A 209 15.67 11.39 17.86
C SER A 209 14.85 12.46 18.60
N LEU A 210 13.52 12.29 18.67
CA LEU A 210 12.62 13.21 19.36
C LEU A 210 12.86 13.18 20.88
N LYS A 211 12.99 11.99 21.48
CA LYS A 211 13.33 11.85 22.90
C LYS A 211 14.69 12.46 23.24
N ALA A 212 15.70 12.21 22.40
CA ALA A 212 17.04 12.75 22.61
C ALA A 212 17.08 14.28 22.46
N GLY A 213 16.28 14.85 21.55
CA GLY A 213 16.20 16.30 21.35
C GLY A 213 15.50 17.05 22.48
N VAL A 214 14.55 16.41 23.18
CA VAL A 214 13.86 16.98 24.35
C VAL A 214 14.75 16.95 25.61
N GLY A 215 15.66 15.99 25.72
CA GLY A 215 16.54 15.85 26.89
C GLY A 215 17.72 16.84 26.98
N ILE A 216 17.97 17.64 25.94
CA ILE A 216 19.12 18.58 25.91
C ILE A 216 18.75 19.97 26.46
N THR A 217 17.46 20.26 26.67
CA THR A 217 17.01 21.56 27.20
C THR A 217 16.93 21.64 28.74
N ASP A 218 17.14 20.52 29.45
CA ASP A 218 17.01 20.45 30.92
C ASP A 218 18.35 20.27 31.68
N SER A 219 19.47 20.70 31.10
CA SER A 219 20.79 20.66 31.77
C SER A 219 21.57 21.96 31.66
#